data_AF-G9MUF5-F1
#
_entry.id   AF-G9MUF5-F1
#
_cell.length_a   1.000
_cell.length_b   1.000
_cell.length_c   1.000
_cell.angle_alpha   90.00
_cell.angle_beta   90.00
_cell.angle_gamma   90.00
#
_symmetry.space_group_name_H-M   'P 1'
#
loop_
_entity.id
_entity.type
_entity.pdbx_description
1 polymer ?
#
loop_
_entity_poly.entity_id
_entity_poly.type
_entity_poly.pdbx_seq_one_letter_code
_entity_poly.pdbx_strand_id
1 'polypeptide(L)'
;MTAEFDSAGPGPDGAWSYFANEEGRLSLNRSEVAALGDIGGSFWASRDWYIVHCLFSWQKYHRMRRTKIIMEERFDILHHVKHCGRLIRNPTPDHIFLIEVLVTMNSRKDV
;
A
#
# COMPACT_ATOMS: atom_id res chain seq x y z
N MET A 1 -3.95 7.93 -3.27
CA MET A 1 -2.46 8.07 -3.25
C MET A 1 -2.09 9.13 -4.28
N THR A 2 -0.87 9.66 -4.29
CA THR A 2 -0.45 10.79 -5.14
C THR A 2 0.37 10.32 -6.34
N ALA A 3 0.46 11.12 -7.41
CA ALA A 3 1.31 10.82 -8.58
C ALA A 3 2.77 10.50 -8.22
N GLU A 4 3.29 11.14 -7.16
CA GLU A 4 4.63 10.86 -6.62
C GLU A 4 4.79 9.41 -6.14
N PHE A 5 3.74 8.80 -5.58
CA PHE A 5 3.78 7.38 -5.22
C PHE A 5 3.83 6.51 -6.47
N ASP A 6 3.01 6.82 -7.47
CA ASP A 6 2.86 6.00 -8.68
C ASP A 6 4.16 5.89 -9.50
N SER A 7 5.13 6.77 -9.26
CA SER A 7 6.46 6.81 -9.85
C SER A 7 7.61 6.56 -8.85
N ALA A 8 7.32 6.01 -7.67
CA ALA A 8 8.34 5.75 -6.62
C ALA A 8 8.82 4.29 -6.59
N GLY A 9 8.33 3.44 -7.49
CA GLY A 9 8.70 2.04 -7.60
C GLY A 9 10.06 1.81 -8.26
N PRO A 10 10.60 0.59 -8.15
CA PRO A 10 11.91 0.25 -8.71
C PRO A 10 11.87 -0.09 -10.22
N GLY A 11 10.69 -0.18 -10.83
CA GLY A 11 10.53 -0.51 -12.25
C GLY A 11 10.86 0.65 -13.20
N PRO A 12 10.79 0.42 -14.51
CA PRO A 12 10.90 1.47 -15.52
C PRO A 12 9.95 2.64 -15.23
N ASP A 13 10.43 3.87 -15.40
CA ASP A 13 9.69 5.11 -15.11
C ASP A 13 9.15 5.21 -13.66
N GLY A 14 9.77 4.48 -12.73
CA GLY A 14 9.35 4.45 -11.33
C GLY A 14 8.11 3.59 -11.08
N ALA A 15 7.78 2.67 -11.98
CA ALA A 15 6.59 1.84 -11.85
C ALA A 15 6.70 0.82 -10.72
N TRP A 16 5.56 0.55 -10.07
CA TRP A 16 5.39 -0.58 -9.16
C TRP A 16 4.96 -1.84 -9.91
N SER A 17 5.44 -3.00 -9.45
CA SER A 17 4.95 -4.30 -9.87
C SER A 17 3.88 -4.80 -8.91
N TYR A 18 2.79 -5.32 -9.47
CA TYR A 18 1.66 -5.89 -8.76
C TYR A 18 1.42 -7.30 -9.25
N PHE A 19 0.99 -8.20 -8.37
CA PHE A 19 0.78 -9.59 -8.73
C PHE A 19 -0.53 -10.14 -8.16
N ALA A 20 -1.14 -11.10 -8.86
CA ALA A 20 -2.32 -11.81 -8.38
C ALA A 20 -1.99 -12.97 -7.43
N ASN A 21 -0.72 -13.36 -7.32
CA ASN A 21 -0.26 -14.47 -6.51
C ASN A 21 1.06 -14.19 -5.76
N GLU A 22 1.28 -14.93 -4.69
CA GLU A 22 2.47 -14.81 -3.83
C GLU A 22 3.77 -15.12 -4.57
N GLU A 23 3.73 -15.99 -5.58
CA GLU A 23 4.92 -16.36 -6.36
C GLU A 23 5.39 -15.25 -7.30
N GLY A 24 4.62 -14.16 -7.44
CA GLY A 24 4.99 -13.03 -8.30
C GLY A 24 5.03 -13.37 -9.79
N ARG A 25 4.25 -14.37 -10.22
CA ARG A 25 4.25 -14.87 -11.61
C ARG A 25 3.10 -14.30 -12.44
N LEU A 26 1.98 -13.98 -11.79
CA LEU A 26 0.80 -13.45 -12.44
C LEU A 26 0.78 -11.93 -12.24
N SER A 27 1.36 -11.20 -13.20
CA SER A 27 1.43 -9.73 -13.12
C SER A 27 0.04 -9.10 -13.30
N LEU A 28 -0.22 -8.04 -12.53
CA LEU A 28 -1.39 -7.17 -12.66
C LEU A 28 -0.95 -5.79 -13.13
N ASN A 29 -1.73 -5.20 -14.03
CA ASN A 29 -1.61 -3.80 -14.40
C ASN A 29 -2.41 -2.90 -13.45
N ARG A 30 -2.21 -1.58 -13.54
CA ARG A 30 -2.87 -0.60 -12.65
C ARG A 30 -4.39 -0.63 -12.75
N SER A 31 -4.94 -0.85 -13.93
CA SER A 31 -6.40 -0.92 -14.13
C SER A 31 -6.98 -2.17 -13.47
N GLU A 32 -6.28 -3.30 -13.51
CA GLU A 32 -6.68 -4.52 -12.82
C GLU A 32 -6.62 -4.35 -11.30
N VAL A 33 -5.56 -3.71 -10.77
CA VAL A 33 -5.46 -3.38 -9.34
C VAL A 33 -6.56 -2.41 -8.92
N ALA A 34 -6.90 -1.43 -9.76
CA ALA A 34 -8.00 -0.49 -9.48
C ALA A 34 -9.35 -1.20 -9.46
N ALA A 35 -9.57 -2.16 -10.37
CA ALA A 35 -10.81 -2.95 -10.42
C ALA A 35 -11.04 -3.78 -9.16
N LEU A 36 -9.98 -4.22 -8.46
CA LEU A 36 -10.08 -4.88 -7.15
C LEU A 36 -10.77 -4.00 -6.09
N GLY A 37 -10.77 -2.67 -6.27
CA GLY A 37 -11.57 -1.77 -5.44
C GLY A 37 -13.06 -2.06 -5.56
N ASP A 38 -13.55 -2.26 -6.78
CA ASP A 38 -14.96 -2.42 -7.05
C ASP A 38 -15.47 -3.84 -6.72
N ILE A 39 -14.67 -4.85 -7.03
CA ILE A 39 -15.07 -6.26 -6.86
C ILE A 39 -14.64 -6.84 -5.50
N GLY A 40 -13.79 -6.13 -4.76
CA GLY A 40 -13.07 -6.67 -3.60
C GLY A 40 -11.98 -7.65 -4.01
N GLY A 41 -10.95 -7.77 -3.18
CA GLY A 41 -9.88 -8.74 -3.40
C GLY A 41 -8.55 -8.28 -2.84
N SER A 42 -7.49 -8.91 -3.33
CA SER A 42 -6.13 -8.61 -2.90
C SER A 42 -5.17 -8.66 -4.07
N PHE A 43 -4.02 -8.02 -3.88
CA PHE A 43 -2.87 -8.16 -4.76
C PHE A 43 -1.61 -8.34 -3.93
N TRP A 44 -0.56 -8.85 -4.54
CA TRP A 44 0.73 -9.08 -3.92
C TRP A 44 1.71 -8.00 -4.40
N ALA A 45 2.41 -7.37 -3.46
CA ALA A 45 3.36 -6.29 -3.73
C ALA A 45 4.64 -6.44 -2.91
N SER A 46 5.72 -5.82 -3.40
CA SER A 46 7.03 -5.91 -2.73
C SER A 46 7.01 -5.22 -1.37
N ARG A 47 7.89 -5.65 -0.47
CA ARG A 47 8.12 -4.96 0.81
C ARG A 47 8.41 -3.46 0.64
N ASP A 48 9.13 -3.07 -0.42
CA ASP A 48 9.43 -1.66 -0.71
C ASP A 48 8.16 -0.86 -1.01
N TRP A 49 7.20 -1.45 -1.72
CA TRP A 49 5.88 -0.85 -1.92
C TRP A 49 5.23 -0.50 -0.57
N TYR A 50 5.28 -1.41 0.40
CA TYR A 50 4.73 -1.17 1.75
C TYR A 50 5.48 -0.08 2.50
N ILE A 51 6.81 -0.07 2.46
CA ILE A 51 7.60 0.98 3.12
C ILE A 51 7.22 2.35 2.56
N VAL A 52 7.21 2.48 1.24
CA VAL A 52 6.87 3.74 0.58
C VAL A 52 5.41 4.10 0.88
N HIS A 53 4.47 3.16 0.81
CA HIS A 53 3.06 3.37 1.19
C HIS A 53 2.93 3.94 2.60
N CYS A 54 3.65 3.37 3.58
CA CYS A 54 3.65 3.83 4.96
C CYS A 54 4.25 5.24 5.09
N LEU A 55 5.33 5.56 4.37
CA LEU A 55 5.93 6.90 4.37
C LEU A 55 4.97 7.94 3.78
N PHE A 56 4.26 7.62 2.69
CA PHE A 56 3.24 8.50 2.11
C PHE A 56 2.04 8.71 3.05
N SER A 57 1.64 7.67 3.78
CA SER A 57 0.62 7.80 4.82
C SER A 57 1.09 8.74 5.93
N TRP A 58 2.37 8.69 6.31
CA TRP A 58 2.95 9.64 7.26
C TRP A 58 2.98 11.07 6.74
N GLN A 59 3.24 11.26 5.44
CA GLN A 59 3.08 12.57 4.81
C GLN A 59 1.63 13.07 4.86
N LYS A 60 0.63 12.21 4.63
CA LYS A 60 -0.80 12.56 4.78
C LYS A 60 -1.08 13.06 6.20
N TYR A 61 -0.64 12.33 7.23
CA TYR A 61 -0.75 12.76 8.63
C TYR A 61 -0.16 14.15 8.90
N HIS A 62 1.01 14.45 8.34
CA HIS A 62 1.61 15.77 8.46
C HIS A 62 0.75 16.85 7.76
N ARG A 63 0.27 16.57 6.54
CA ARG A 63 -0.55 17.51 5.74
C ARG A 63 -1.91 17.80 6.40
N MET A 64 -2.56 16.82 7.04
CA MET A 64 -3.85 16.98 7.76
C MET A 64 -3.84 18.17 8.73
N ARG A 65 -2.69 18.43 9.40
CA ARG A 65 -2.53 19.54 10.35
C ARG A 65 -2.74 20.91 9.71
N ARG A 66 -2.38 21.06 8.43
CA ARG A 66 -2.45 22.31 7.67
C ARG A 66 -3.69 22.39 6.78
N THR A 67 -4.09 21.28 6.15
CA THR A 67 -5.14 21.29 5.12
C THR A 67 -6.55 21.09 5.65
N LYS A 68 -6.72 20.59 6.89
CA LYS A 68 -8.00 20.14 7.46
C LYS A 68 -8.69 19.00 6.69
N ILE A 69 -8.08 18.50 5.61
CA ILE A 69 -8.53 17.30 4.91
C ILE A 69 -8.11 16.11 5.76
N ILE A 70 -9.07 15.27 6.16
CA ILE A 70 -8.83 14.06 6.94
C ILE A 70 -8.49 12.88 6.05
N MET A 71 -7.62 11.99 6.52
CA MET A 71 -7.31 10.73 5.86
C MET A 71 -8.46 9.73 6.05
N GLU A 72 -8.54 8.74 5.16
CA GLU A 72 -9.51 7.66 5.26
C GLU A 72 -9.32 6.87 6.58
N GLU A 73 -10.40 6.61 7.32
CA GLU A 73 -10.36 6.05 8.69
C GLU A 73 -9.55 4.76 8.79
N ARG A 74 -9.65 3.86 7.80
CA ARG A 74 -8.82 2.63 7.73
C ARG A 74 -7.30 2.87 7.82
N PHE A 75 -6.83 4.03 7.37
CA PHE A 75 -5.42 4.42 7.45
C PHE A 75 -5.16 5.32 8.66
N ASP A 76 -6.18 6.05 9.14
CA ASP A 76 -6.13 6.95 10.29
C ASP A 76 -6.34 6.22 11.63
N ILE A 77 -5.56 5.17 11.86
CA ILE A 77 -5.64 4.36 13.09
C ILE A 77 -4.24 3.99 13.58
N LEU A 78 -4.07 3.94 14.90
CA LEU A 78 -2.81 3.54 15.53
C LEU A 78 -2.37 2.11 15.13
N HIS A 79 -3.33 1.24 14.81
CA HIS A 79 -3.05 -0.09 14.30
C HIS A 79 -2.22 -0.05 13.00
N HIS A 80 -2.54 0.84 12.06
CA HIS A 80 -1.83 0.99 10.79
C HIS A 80 -0.37 1.42 11.02
N VAL A 81 -0.15 2.42 11.90
CA VAL A 81 1.20 2.87 12.29
C VAL A 81 2.00 1.75 12.95
N LYS A 82 1.39 0.98 13.86
CA LYS A 82 2.06 -0.16 14.52
C LYS A 82 2.38 -1.30 13.55
N HIS A 83 1.49 -1.59 12.60
CA HIS A 83 1.70 -2.58 11.55
C HIS A 83 2.91 -2.20 10.67
N CYS A 84 2.91 -0.98 10.11
CA CYS A 84 4.03 -0.43 9.34
C CYS A 84 5.35 -0.49 10.13
N GLY A 85 5.33 -0.07 11.40
CA GLY A 85 6.53 -0.09 12.24
C GLY A 85 7.08 -1.51 12.49
N ARG A 86 6.25 -2.55 12.48
CA ARG A 86 6.73 -3.95 12.56
C ARG A 86 7.35 -4.40 11.24
N LEU A 87 6.69 -4.11 10.12
CA LEU A 87 7.15 -4.48 8.77
C LEU A 87 8.51 -3.84 8.42
N ILE A 88 8.71 -2.58 8.81
CA ILE A 88 9.98 -1.87 8.63
C ILE A 88 11.09 -2.52 9.47
N ARG A 89 10.81 -2.88 10.73
CA ARG A 89 11.80 -3.40 11.68
C ARG A 89 12.14 -4.88 11.53
N ASN A 90 11.28 -5.68 10.90
CA ASN A 90 11.44 -7.12 10.83
C ASN A 90 11.59 -7.62 9.37
N PRO A 91 12.81 -7.59 8.80
CA PRO A 91 13.05 -7.88 7.38
C PRO A 91 13.15 -9.39 7.04
N THR A 92 12.74 -10.31 7.91
CA THR A 92 12.98 -11.77 7.73
C THR A 92 11.78 -12.51 7.12
N PRO A 93 11.98 -13.56 6.29
CA PRO A 93 13.24 -14.29 6.10
C PRO A 93 14.19 -13.71 5.04
N ASP A 94 13.69 -12.96 4.06
CA ASP A 94 14.49 -12.36 2.98
C ASP A 94 14.09 -10.90 2.74
N HIS A 95 14.98 -10.09 2.15
CA HIS A 95 14.64 -8.71 1.78
C HIS A 95 13.64 -8.61 0.61
N ILE A 96 13.45 -9.70 -0.12
CA ILE A 96 12.68 -9.78 -1.36
C ILE A 96 11.57 -10.82 -1.18
N PHE A 97 10.43 -10.37 -0.68
CA PHE A 97 9.20 -11.16 -0.64
C PHE A 97 8.00 -10.27 -0.98
N LEU A 98 6.95 -10.90 -1.48
CA LEU A 98 5.67 -10.24 -1.70
C LEU A 98 4.81 -10.35 -0.44
N ILE A 99 4.00 -9.33 -0.22
CA ILE A 99 3.05 -9.26 0.88
C ILE A 99 1.68 -8.97 0.27
N GLU A 100 0.66 -9.66 0.77
CA GLU A 100 -0.72 -9.49 0.33
C GLU A 100 -1.32 -8.16 0.82
N VAL A 101 -1.79 -7.35 -0.12
CA VAL A 101 -2.49 -6.09 0.08
C VAL A 101 -3.98 -6.33 -0.15
N LEU A 102 -4.77 -6.26 0.92
CA LEU A 102 -6.23 -6.28 0.82
C LEU A 102 -6.74 -4.94 0.27
N VAL A 103 -7.52 -5.01 -0.81
CA VAL A 103 -8.19 -3.86 -1.40
C VAL A 103 -9.60 -3.78 -0.85
N THR A 104 -9.89 -2.67 -0.17
CA THR A 104 -11.24 -2.36 0.31
C THR A 104 -11.62 -0.93 -0.10
N MET A 105 -12.85 -0.73 -0.56
CA MET A 105 -13.39 0.61 -0.80
C MET A 105 -14.08 1.19 0.43
N ASN A 106 -14.37 0.35 1.43
CA ASN A 106 -14.96 0.84 2.66
C ASN A 106 -13.91 1.65 3.42
N SER A 107 -14.18 2.95 3.56
CA SER A 107 -13.35 3.83 4.38
C SER A 107 -13.46 3.48 5.87
N ARG A 108 -14.54 2.80 6.26
CA ARG A 108 -14.79 2.26 7.61
C ARG A 108 -14.18 0.88 7.77
N LYS A 109 -13.72 0.57 8.99
CA LYS A 109 -13.49 -0.82 9.39
C LYS A 109 -14.83 -1.56 9.36
N ASP A 110 -14.85 -2.74 8.76
CA ASP A 110 -15.88 -3.71 9.11
C ASP A 110 -15.68 -4.04 10.61
N VAL A 111 -16.74 -3.82 11.39
CA VAL A 111 -16.77 -4.00 12.86
C VAL A 111 -16.71 -5.47 13.21
#